data_AF-A0AA90QBB6-F1
#
_entry.id   AF-A0AA90QBB6-F1
#
_cell.length_a   1.000
_cell.length_b   1.000
_cell.length_c   1.000
_cell.angle_alpha   90.00
_cell.angle_beta   90.00
_cell.angle_gamma   90.00
#
_symmetry.space_group_name_H-M   'P 1'
#
loop_
_entity.id
_entity.type
_entity.pdbx_description
1 polymer ?
#
loop_
_entity_poly.entity_id
_entity_poly.type
_entity_poly.pdbx_seq_one_letter_code
_entity_poly.pdbx_strand_id
1 'polypeptide(L)'
;MNELFKEVMVWKRIDALSAVRYSCVNDLENGKFAVQSADFFRLPLTTNSTNDFAMQFAELFIETPPRERCTWFDSLADAIFHHDEVFS
;
A
#
# COMPACT_ATOMS: atom_id res chain seq x y z
N MET A 1 -7.41 9.72 -21.27
CA MET A 1 -6.25 9.51 -20.39
C MET A 1 -6.13 8.01 -20.14
N ASN A 2 -4.92 7.47 -20.09
CA ASN A 2 -4.70 6.05 -19.83
C ASN A 2 -4.33 5.92 -18.35
N GLU A 3 -5.25 5.42 -17.54
CA GLU A 3 -5.05 5.29 -16.09
C GLU A 3 -4.33 3.97 -15.78
N LEU A 4 -3.04 3.94 -16.11
CA LEU A 4 -2.19 2.79 -15.85
C LEU A 4 -1.39 3.00 -14.58
N PHE A 5 -1.56 2.06 -13.65
CA PHE A 5 -0.82 2.02 -12.41
C PHE A 5 -0.07 0.70 -12.30
N LYS A 6 1.11 0.75 -11.70
CA LYS A 6 1.88 -0.43 -11.31
C LYS A 6 1.77 -0.61 -9.80
N GLU A 7 1.32 -1.79 -9.36
CA GLU A 7 1.40 -2.15 -7.95
C GLU A 7 2.88 -2.39 -7.56
N VAL A 8 3.27 -1.86 -6.41
CA VAL A 8 4.58 -2.06 -5.79
C VAL A 8 4.37 -2.51 -4.35
N MET A 9 4.70 -3.78 -4.08
CA MET A 9 4.63 -4.35 -2.74
C MET A 9 5.92 -4.08 -1.96
N VAL A 10 5.83 -3.46 -0.79
CA VAL A 10 6.97 -3.13 0.07
C VAL A 10 6.79 -3.76 1.45
N TRP A 11 7.82 -4.43 1.96
CA TRP A 11 7.84 -5.01 3.29
C TRP A 11 8.73 -4.22 4.23
N LYS A 12 8.22 -3.85 5.40
CA LYS A 12 8.98 -3.26 6.49
C LYS A 12 8.92 -4.20 7.69
N ARG A 13 10.09 -4.60 8.18
CA ARG A 13 10.20 -5.33 9.45
C ARG A 13 10.07 -4.32 10.59
N ILE A 14 9.14 -4.58 11.52
CA ILE A 14 8.93 -3.71 12.69
C ILE A 14 9.78 -4.23 13.85
N ASP A 15 9.66 -5.52 14.18
CA ASP A 15 10.44 -6.14 15.25
C ASP A 15 10.76 -7.64 14.96
N ALA A 16 11.10 -8.39 16.00
CA ALA A 16 11.43 -9.81 15.90
C ALA A 16 10.26 -10.70 15.45
N LEU A 17 9.03 -10.29 15.73
CA LEU A 17 7.80 -11.04 15.54
C LEU A 17 6.76 -10.30 14.68
N SER A 18 7.01 -9.06 14.28
CA SER A 18 6.06 -8.25 13.51
C SER A 18 6.66 -7.58 12.27
N ALA A 19 5.81 -7.44 11.24
CA ALA A 19 6.13 -6.78 9.98
C ALA A 19 4.86 -6.14 9.39
N VAL A 20 5.05 -5.19 8.48
CA VAL A 20 3.97 -4.57 7.70
C VAL A 20 4.30 -4.70 6.21
N ARG A 21 3.26 -5.00 5.43
CA ARG A 21 3.29 -4.98 3.96
C ARG A 21 2.49 -3.77 3.48
N TYR A 22 3.13 -2.88 2.76
CA TYR A 22 2.47 -1.79 2.06
C TYR A 22 2.18 -2.22 0.62
N SER A 23 0.95 -2.03 0.15
CA SER A 23 0.59 -2.08 -1.26
C SER A 23 0.59 -0.65 -1.79
N CYS A 24 1.68 -0.29 -2.45
CA CYS A 24 1.86 1.00 -3.08
C CYS A 24 1.42 0.94 -4.55
N VAL A 25 1.03 2.09 -5.10
CA VAL A 25 0.75 2.27 -6.52
C VAL A 25 1.72 3.28 -7.10
N ASN A 26 2.22 2.99 -8.29
CA ASN A 26 3.01 3.90 -9.11
C ASN A 26 2.19 4.33 -10.31
N ASP A 27 1.98 5.62 -10.46
CA ASP A 27 1.30 6.20 -11.63
C ASP A 27 2.29 6.26 -12.79
N LEU A 28 2.01 5.52 -13.87
CA LEU A 28 2.92 5.42 -15.00
C LEU A 28 2.93 6.68 -15.88
N GLU A 29 2.01 7.62 -15.68
CA GLU A 29 1.99 8.89 -16.41
C GLU A 29 3.01 9.88 -15.85
N ASN A 30 3.12 9.98 -14.52
CA ASN A 30 3.95 11.00 -13.85
C ASN A 30 5.07 10.40 -12.98
N GLY A 31 5.13 9.07 -12.85
CA GLY A 31 6.15 8.37 -12.08
C GLY A 31 6.02 8.49 -10.57
N LYS A 32 4.93 9.08 -10.06
CA LYS A 32 4.71 9.27 -8.62
C LYS A 32 4.25 8.00 -7.93
N PHE A 33 4.40 7.97 -6.62
CA PHE A 33 4.07 6.84 -5.77
C PHE A 33 3.06 7.24 -4.71
N ALA A 34 2.19 6.31 -4.34
CA ALA A 34 1.30 6.46 -3.19
C ALA A 34 1.11 5.13 -2.48
N VAL A 35 0.82 5.16 -1.19
CA VAL A 35 0.38 3.97 -0.43
C VAL A 35 -1.14 3.89 -0.53
N GLN A 36 -1.67 2.78 -1.04
CA GLN A 36 -3.12 2.56 -1.06
C GLN A 36 -3.61 1.87 0.21
N SER A 37 -2.88 0.88 0.70
CA SER A 37 -3.21 0.11 1.90
C SER A 37 -1.97 -0.50 2.53
N ALA A 38 -2.08 -0.85 3.81
CA ALA A 38 -1.06 -1.54 4.59
C ALA A 38 -1.66 -2.70 5.38
N ASP A 39 -0.93 -3.80 5.48
CA ASP A 39 -1.33 -5.03 6.14
C ASP A 39 -0.30 -5.40 7.21
N PHE A 40 -0.77 -5.67 8.44
CA PHE A 40 0.10 -5.90 9.59
C PHE A 40 0.13 -7.38 9.97
N PHE A 41 1.34 -7.90 10.09
CA PHE A 41 1.60 -9.30 10.38
C PHE A 41 2.28 -9.44 11.72
N ARG A 42 1.87 -10.46 12.48
CA ARG A 42 2.53 -10.88 13.72
C ARG A 42 2.64 -12.39 13.78
N LEU A 43 3.77 -12.90 14.28
CA LEU A 43 3.99 -14.32 14.51
C LEU A 43 3.38 -14.76 15.86
N PRO A 44 2.76 -15.95 15.94
CA PRO A 44 2.48 -16.86 14.82
C PRO A 44 1.38 -16.32 13.89
N LEU A 45 1.52 -16.56 12.57
CA LEU A 45 0.50 -16.16 11.60
C LEU A 45 -0.81 -16.90 11.88
N THR A 46 -1.93 -16.19 11.87
CA THR A 46 -3.26 -16.78 11.87
C THR A 46 -3.75 -16.92 10.42
N THR A 47 -4.48 -17.98 10.12
CA THR A 47 -4.82 -18.39 8.74
C THR A 47 -5.80 -17.48 8.00
N ASN A 48 -6.33 -16.43 8.64
CA ASN A 48 -7.43 -15.63 8.08
C ASN A 48 -7.01 -14.30 7.46
N SER A 49 -5.78 -13.82 7.62
CA SER A 49 -5.47 -12.41 7.31
C SER A 49 -5.03 -12.14 5.86
N THR A 50 -4.39 -13.10 5.19
CA THR A 50 -3.67 -12.81 3.92
C THR A 50 -4.54 -12.74 2.66
N ASN A 51 -5.64 -13.50 2.60
CA ASN A 51 -6.49 -13.57 1.39
C ASN A 51 -7.44 -12.37 1.26
N ASP A 52 -7.90 -11.84 2.39
CA ASP A 52 -8.85 -10.73 2.40
C ASP A 52 -8.21 -9.42 1.90
N PHE A 53 -6.91 -9.24 2.12
CA PHE A 53 -6.22 -8.01 1.76
C PHE A 53 -6.07 -7.80 0.24
N ALA A 54 -5.86 -8.87 -0.54
CA ALA A 54 -5.76 -8.74 -1.99
C ALA A 54 -7.11 -8.36 -2.63
N MET A 55 -8.21 -8.91 -2.10
CA MET A 55 -9.56 -8.50 -2.50
C MET A 55 -9.83 -7.06 -2.11
N GLN A 56 -9.49 -6.68 -0.86
CA GLN A 56 -9.62 -5.31 -0.39
C GLN A 56 -8.86 -4.32 -1.28
N PHE A 57 -7.59 -4.60 -1.63
CA PHE A 57 -6.83 -3.74 -2.54
C PHE A 57 -7.57 -3.53 -3.88
N ALA A 58 -8.05 -4.60 -4.50
CA ALA A 58 -8.77 -4.51 -5.76
C ALA A 58 -10.09 -3.71 -5.62
N GLU A 59 -10.85 -3.94 -4.56
CA GLU A 59 -12.07 -3.17 -4.25
C GLU A 59 -11.77 -1.68 -4.11
N LEU A 60 -10.78 -1.32 -3.28
CA LEU A 60 -10.39 0.07 -3.05
C LEU A 60 -9.88 0.75 -4.33
N PHE A 61 -9.16 0.02 -5.18
CA PHE A 61 -8.65 0.50 -6.46
C PHE A 61 -9.77 0.78 -7.47
N ILE A 62 -10.84 -0.02 -7.46
CA ILE A 62 -11.99 0.11 -8.37
C ILE A 62 -12.99 1.16 -7.88
N GLU A 63 -13.28 1.18 -6.57
CA GLU A 63 -14.30 2.04 -5.98
C GLU A 63 -13.96 3.54 -6.12
N THR A 64 -12.69 3.90 -5.95
CA THR A 64 -12.23 5.28 -6.10
C THR A 64 -10.88 5.29 -6.82
N PRO A 65 -10.74 6.05 -7.92
CA PRO A 65 -9.48 6.12 -8.65
C PRO A 65 -8.31 6.44 -7.70
N PRO A 66 -7.14 5.76 -7.82
CA PRO A 66 -6.01 6.01 -6.95
C PRO A 66 -5.57 7.49 -6.91
N ARG A 67 -5.77 8.21 -8.02
CA ARG A 67 -5.48 9.66 -8.15
C ARG A 67 -6.30 10.53 -7.20
N GLU A 68 -7.52 10.12 -6.87
CA GLU A 68 -8.42 10.86 -5.98
C GLU A 68 -8.32 10.38 -4.54
N ARG A 69 -8.09 9.08 -4.34
CA ARG A 69 -8.03 8.45 -3.01
C ARG A 69 -6.71 8.69 -2.30
N CYS A 70 -5.59 8.68 -3.03
CA CYS A 70 -4.27 8.58 -2.43
C CYS A 70 -3.51 9.90 -2.44
N THR A 71 -2.61 10.08 -1.47
CA THR A 71 -1.63 11.16 -1.47
C THR A 71 -0.37 10.72 -2.22
N TRP A 72 0.09 11.54 -3.17
CA TRP A 72 1.15 11.19 -4.12
C TRP A 72 2.47 11.87 -3.79
N PHE A 73 3.56 11.11 -3.89
CA PHE A 73 4.92 11.51 -3.55
C PHE A 73 5.91 11.12 -4.65
N ASP A 74 7.08 11.74 -4.65
CA ASP A 74 8.10 11.50 -5.69
C ASP A 74 8.93 10.23 -5.42
N SER A 75 8.85 9.66 -4.20
CA SER A 75 9.51 8.41 -3.84
C SER A 75 8.63 7.48 -3.01
N LEU A 76 8.88 6.17 -3.09
CA LEU A 76 8.23 5.16 -2.24
C LEU A 76 8.53 5.39 -0.75
N ALA A 77 9.74 5.85 -0.43
CA ALA A 77 10.15 6.09 0.95
C ALA A 77 9.32 7.22 1.58
N ASP A 78 9.13 8.33 0.86
CA ASP A 78 8.31 9.46 1.33
C ASP A 78 6.83 9.05 1.46
N ALA A 79 6.31 8.29 0.49
CA ALA A 79 4.95 7.79 0.53
C ALA A 79 4.69 6.92 1.77
N ILE A 80 5.63 6.02 2.10
CA ILE A 80 5.55 5.17 3.28
C ILE A 80 5.71 5.98 4.57
N PHE A 81 6.68 6.91 4.61
CA PHE A 81 6.91 7.76 5.77
C PHE A 81 5.65 8.55 6.15
N HIS A 82 5.02 9.22 5.18
CA HIS A 82 3.79 9.97 5.42
C HIS A 82 2.60 9.07 5.77
N HIS A 83 2.49 7.89 5.16
CA HIS A 83 1.45 6.94 5.53
C HIS A 83 1.60 6.49 6.99
N ASP A 84 2.82 6.21 7.42
CA ASP A 84 3.11 5.87 8.81
C ASP A 84 2.69 7.03 9.73
N GLU A 85 3.04 8.30 9.44
CA GLU A 85 2.65 9.44 10.29
C GLU A 85 1.14 9.62 10.47
N VAL A 86 0.34 9.27 9.46
CA VAL A 86 -1.12 9.45 9.48
C VAL A 86 -1.84 8.28 10.18
N PHE A 87 -1.29 7.07 10.10
CA PHE A 87 -1.98 5.83 10.50
C PHE A 87 -1.28 5.02 11.60
N SER A 88 -0.16 5.50 12.16
CA SER A 88 0.55 4.89 13.30
C SER A 88 -0.05 5.21 14.67
#